data_AF-A0A6G3Z6R6-F1
#
_entry.id   AF-A0A6G3Z6R6-F1
#
_cell.length_a   1.000
_cell.length_b   1.000
_cell.length_c   1.000
_cell.angle_alpha   90.00
_cell.angle_beta   90.00
_cell.angle_gamma   90.00
#
_symmetry.space_group_name_H-M   'P 1'
#
loop_
_entity.id
_entity.type
_entity.pdbx_description
1 polymer ?
#
loop_
_entity_poly.entity_id
_entity_poly.type
_entity_poly.pdbx_seq_one_letter_code
_entity_poly.pdbx_strand_id
1 'polypeptide(L)' 'MADFLSRSRTALNIASDRVQAKYGFPCGRAMGQLQQIENTSAQYQSLEAPTVRILQFVE' A
#
# COMPACT_ATOMS: atom_id res chain seq x y z
N MET A 1 -2.09 12.70 3.11
CA MET A 1 -2.11 11.29 3.61
C MET A 1 -3.27 10.45 3.06
N ALA A 2 -4.54 10.85 3.23
CA ALA A 2 -5.70 10.02 2.85
C ALA A 2 -5.71 9.58 1.37
N ASP A 3 -5.40 10.49 0.43
CA ASP A 3 -5.31 10.16 -1.00
C ASP A 3 -4.25 9.07 -1.28
N PHE A 4 -3.07 9.19 -0.67
CA PHE A 4 -2.00 8.19 -0.80
C PHE A 4 -2.46 6.81 -0.31
N LEU A 5 -3.06 6.73 0.89
CA LEU A 5 -3.58 5.47 1.43
C LEU A 5 -4.65 4.86 0.53
N SER A 6 -5.57 5.66 -0.02
CA SER A 6 -6.61 5.20 -0.94
C SER A 6 -6.02 4.58 -2.22
N ARG A 7 -5.04 5.25 -2.82
CA ARG A 7 -4.33 4.77 -4.01
C ARG A 7 -3.55 3.49 -3.72
N SER A 8 -2.81 3.44 -2.61
CA SER A 8 -2.04 2.27 -2.20
C SER A 8 -2.93 1.06 -1.95
N ARG A 9 -4.05 1.21 -1.23
CA ARG A 9 -5.04 0.14 -1.03
C ARG A 9 -5.55 -0.40 -2.37
N THR A 10 -6.01 0.51 -3.23
CA THR A 10 -6.57 0.14 -4.54
C THR A 10 -5.56 -0.66 -5.37
N ALA A 11 -4.35 -0.13 -5.54
CA ALA A 11 -3.33 -0.77 -6.37
C ALA A 11 -2.86 -2.12 -5.81
N LEU A 12 -2.62 -2.21 -4.50
CA LEU A 12 -2.10 -3.43 -3.86
C LEU A 12 -3.17 -4.54 -3.77
N ASN A 13 -4.44 -4.18 -3.58
CA ASN A 13 -5.54 -5.15 -3.67
C ASN A 13 -5.68 -5.68 -5.09
N ILE A 14 -5.69 -4.82 -6.12
CA ILE A 14 -5.73 -5.26 -7.52
C ILE A 14 -4.57 -6.22 -7.84
N ALA A 15 -3.36 -5.92 -7.34
CA ALA A 15 -2.21 -6.79 -7.52
C ALA A 15 -2.40 -8.16 -6.83
N SER A 16 -2.95 -8.17 -5.62
CA SER A 16 -3.28 -9.40 -4.89
C SER A 16 -4.35 -10.22 -5.59
N ASP A 17 -5.43 -9.59 -6.04
CA ASP A 17 -6.56 -10.23 -6.73
C ASP A 17 -6.09 -10.91 -8.02
N ARG A 18 -5.18 -10.29 -8.77
CA ARG A 18 -4.57 -10.88 -9.98
C ARG A 18 -3.79 -12.16 -9.67
N VAL A 19 -3.05 -12.18 -8.56
CA VAL A 19 -2.31 -13.38 -8.12
C VAL A 19 -3.28 -14.46 -7.65
N GLN A 20 -4.31 -14.08 -6.89
CA GLN A 20 -5.34 -15.02 -6.43
C GLN A 20 -6.10 -15.64 -7.60
N ALA A 21 -6.51 -14.85 -8.59
CA ALA A 21 -7.19 -15.34 -9.78
C ALA A 21 -6.31 -16.31 -10.60
N LYS A 22 -4.99 -16.12 -10.59
CA LYS A 22 -4.05 -16.94 -11.38
C LYS A 22 -3.55 -18.18 -10.64
N TYR A 23 -3.35 -18.09 -9.32
CA TYR A 23 -2.63 -19.10 -8.54
C TYR A 23 -3.43 -19.66 -7.35
N GLY A 24 -4.61 -19.12 -7.05
CA GLY A 24 -5.49 -19.59 -5.98
C GLY A 24 -5.19 -19.03 -4.58
N PHE A 25 -4.24 -18.10 -4.45
CA PHE A 25 -3.89 -17.45 -3.16
C PHE A 25 -3.53 -15.97 -3.34
N PRO A 26 -3.77 -15.11 -2.32
CA PRO A 26 -3.45 -13.69 -2.41
C PRO A 26 -1.95 -13.42 -2.49
N CYS A 27 -1.57 -12.28 -3.06
CA CYS A 27 -0.17 -11.89 -3.12
C CYS A 27 0.33 -11.44 -1.74
N GLY A 28 1.04 -12.33 -1.03
CA GLY A 28 1.62 -12.01 0.28
C GLY A 28 2.52 -10.78 0.27
N ARG A 29 3.25 -10.53 -0.84
CA ARG A 29 4.07 -9.32 -1.00
C ARG A 29 3.23 -8.04 -1.06
N ALA A 30 2.12 -8.06 -1.82
CA ALA A 30 1.25 -6.89 -1.94
C ALA A 30 0.55 -6.59 -0.60
N MET A 31 0.07 -7.62 0.09
CA MET A 31 -0.58 -7.48 1.39
C MET A 31 0.40 -7.01 2.47
N GLY A 32 1.61 -7.58 2.49
CA GLY A 32 2.68 -7.14 3.39
C GLY A 32 3.06 -5.67 3.16
N GLN A 33 3.20 -5.26 1.89
CA GLN A 33 3.45 -3.86 1.55
C GLN A 33 2.33 -2.93 2.01
N LEU A 34 1.07 -3.34 1.85
CA LEU A 34 -0.08 -2.55 2.27
C LEU A 34 -0.07 -2.34 3.79
N GLN A 35 0.15 -3.42 4.55
CA GLN A 35 0.25 -3.35 6.01
C GLN A 35 1.38 -2.41 6.47
N GLN A 36 2.54 -2.48 5.83
CA GLN A 36 3.66 -1.58 6.15
C GLN A 36 3.33 -0.11 5.89
N ILE A 37 2.68 0.19 4.76
CA ILE A 37 2.24 1.55 4.41
C ILE A 37 1.25 2.08 5.45
N GLU A 38 0.26 1.27 5.84
CA GLU A 38 -0.77 1.68 6.80
C GLU A 38 -0.18 1.91 8.19
N ASN A 39 0.64 0.98 8.68
CA ASN A 39 1.32 1.10 9.98
C ASN A 39 2.24 2.31 10.04
N THR A 40 2.98 2.59 8.97
CA THR A 40 3.86 3.76 8.90
C THR A 40 3.03 5.02 8.90
N SER A 41 2.00 5.09 8.04
CA SER A 41 1.12 6.25 7.94
C SER A 41 0.40 6.57 9.25
N ALA A 42 0.09 5.56 10.06
CA ALA A 42 -0.55 5.74 11.35
C ALA A 42 0.28 6.60 12.32
N GLN A 43 1.61 6.53 12.23
CA GLN A 43 2.54 7.31 13.05
C GLN A 43 2.53 8.80 12.71
N TYR A 44 1.98 9.20 11.56
CA TYR A 44 1.96 10.58 11.07
C TYR A 44 0.55 11.19 11.08
N GLN A 45 -0.46 10.51 11.65
CA GLN A 45 -1.84 11.00 11.68
C GLN A 45 -2.03 12.25 12.54
N SER A 46 -1.15 12.50 13.51
CA SER A 46 -1.19 13.68 14.39
C SER A 46 -0.60 14.94 13.76
N LEU A 47 0.06 14.83 12.60
CA LEU A 47 0.58 16.00 11.90
C LEU A 47 -0.57 16.73 11.19
N GLU A 48 -0.49 18.06 11.18
CA GLU A 48 -1.50 18.91 10.53
C GLU A 48 -1.50 18.75 9.01
N ALA A 49 -0.32 18.57 8.41
CA ALA A 49 -0.14 18.45 6.96
C ALA A 49 0.92 17.38 6.57
N PRO A 50 0.66 16.08 6.83
CA PRO A 50 1.61 15.02 6.50
C PRO A 50 1.74 14.84 4.98
N THR A 51 2.98 14.92 4.50
CA THR A 51 3.35 14.73 3.09
C THR A 51 4.00 13.38 2.86
N VAL A 52 3.93 12.89 1.62
CA VAL A 52 4.56 11.64 1.18
C VAL A 52 5.45 11.96 -0.02
N ARG A 53 6.65 11.38 -0.05
CA ARG A 53 7.58 11.52 -1.18
C ARG A 53 7.98 10.13 -1.69
N ILE A 54 7.79 9.91 -2.99
CA ILE A 54 8.32 8.74 -3.67
C ILE A 54 9.80 9.00 -3.94
N LEU A 55 10.67 8.13 -3.43
CA LEU A 55 12.12 8.28 -3.59
C LEU A 55 12.61 7.68 -4.91
N GLN A 56 12.19 6.45 -5.19
CA GLN A 56 12.58 5.71 -6.39
C GLN A 56 11.60 4.56 -6.68
N PHE A 57 11.61 4.09 -7.92
CA PHE A 57 11.03 2.81 -8.31
C PHE A 57 12.18 1.82 -8.45
N VAL A 58 12.06 0.65 -7.81
CA VAL A 58 13.02 -0.45 -7.93
C VAL A 58 12.45 -1.51 -8.86
N GLU A 59 13.29 -2.02 -9.76
CA GLU A 59 12.98 -3.15 -10.65
C GLU A 59 13.29 -4.50 -9.98
#